data_AF-A0A815RL98-F1
#
_entry.id   AF-A0A815RL98-F1
#
_cell.length_a   1.000
_cell.length_b   1.000
_cell.length_c   1.000
_cell.angle_alpha   90.00
_cell.angle_beta   90.00
_cell.angle_gamma   90.00
#
_symmetry.space_group_name_H-M   'P 1'
#
loop_
_entity.id
_entity.type
_entity.pdbx_description
1 polymer ?
#
loop_
_entity_poly.entity_id
_entity_poly.type
_entity_poly.pdbx_seq_one_letter_code
_entity_poly.pdbx_strand_id
1 'polypeptide(L)'
;GSRNRVYRVIQCQEKEITQLMSSLSDGWKFEQLVNINSSSGYIYGDSEHCEFLCIVSKQYDRMPREDANACVSERVKILQERGSRM
;
A
#
# COMPACT_ATOMS: atom_id res chain seq x y z
N GLY A 1 -12.24 -15.96 11.50
CA GLY A 1 -11.32 -16.01 10.35
C GLY A 1 -10.22 -14.99 10.57
N SER A 2 -8.96 -15.39 10.46
CA SER A 2 -7.81 -14.49 10.69
C SER A 2 -7.67 -13.54 9.49
N ARG A 3 -7.83 -12.23 9.72
CA ARG A 3 -7.51 -11.21 8.71
C ARG A 3 -6.00 -11.03 8.67
N ASN A 4 -5.41 -11.16 7.49
CA ASN A 4 -3.99 -10.91 7.32
C ASN A 4 -3.77 -9.41 7.21
N ARG A 5 -2.82 -8.87 7.98
CA ARG A 5 -2.46 -7.44 7.92
C ARG A 5 -1.04 -7.29 7.44
N VAL A 6 -0.86 -6.50 6.39
CA VAL A 6 0.44 -6.16 5.83
C VAL A 6 0.77 -4.74 6.24
N TYR A 7 2.02 -4.49 6.62
CA TYR A 7 2.53 -3.18 6.97
C TYR A 7 3.57 -2.74 5.93
N ARG A 8 3.61 -1.44 5.63
CA ARG A 8 4.66 -0.81 4.85
C ARG A 8 5.18 0.41 5.59
N VAL A 9 6.47 0.68 5.42
CA VAL A 9 7.14 1.87 5.93
C VAL A 9 7.66 2.64 4.71
N ILE A 10 7.36 3.92 4.66
CA ILE A 10 7.73 4.80 3.55
C ILE A 10 8.49 5.99 4.12
N GLN A 11 9.73 6.18 3.66
CA GLN A 11 10.54 7.35 4.02
C GLN A 11 10.18 8.51 3.11
N CYS A 12 10.01 9.70 3.69
CA CYS A 12 9.67 10.93 2.96
C CYS A 12 10.17 12.16 3.72
N GLN A 13 10.36 13.27 2.99
CA GLN A 13 10.61 14.55 3.61
C GLN A 13 9.31 15.19 4.09
N GLU A 14 9.40 16.12 5.04
CA GLU A 14 8.25 16.86 5.59
C GLU A 14 7.33 17.43 4.49
N LYS A 15 7.93 18.08 3.49
CA LYS A 15 7.22 18.74 2.38
C LYS A 15 6.46 17.76 1.48
N GLU A 16 6.82 16.48 1.51
CA GLU A 16 6.26 15.44 0.65
C GLU A 16 5.15 14.63 1.34
N ILE A 17 4.97 14.76 2.66
CA ILE A 17 4.01 13.94 3.44
C ILE A 17 2.60 14.04 2.85
N THR A 18 2.11 15.26 2.59
CA THR A 18 0.75 15.47 2.06
C THR A 18 0.58 14.83 0.68
N GLN A 19 1.60 14.93 -0.18
CA GLN A 19 1.58 14.33 -1.51
C GLN A 19 1.62 12.80 -1.42
N LEU A 20 2.47 12.26 -0.55
CA LEU A 20 2.57 10.82 -0.28
C LEU A 20 1.23 10.27 0.20
N MET A 21 0.62 10.89 1.21
CA MET A 21 -0.68 10.46 1.75
C MET A 21 -1.79 10.52 0.70
N SER A 22 -1.74 11.52 -0.16
CA SER A 22 -2.71 11.69 -1.25
C SER A 22 -2.51 10.67 -2.38
N SER A 23 -1.28 10.18 -2.57
CA SER A 23 -0.95 9.16 -3.59
C SER A 23 -1.14 7.72 -3.13
N LEU A 24 -1.36 7.49 -1.82
CA LEU A 24 -1.58 6.14 -1.30
C LEU A 24 -2.82 5.54 -1.96
N SER A 25 -2.61 4.40 -2.64
CA SER A 25 -3.69 3.66 -3.29
C SER A 25 -4.79 3.28 -2.29
N ASP A 26 -6.02 3.15 -2.77
CA ASP A 26 -7.16 2.79 -1.93
C ASP A 26 -6.93 1.52 -1.07
N GLY A 27 -7.39 1.57 0.17
CA GLY A 27 -7.27 0.51 1.17
C GLY A 27 -5.97 0.47 1.99
N TRP A 28 -5.02 1.40 1.84
CA TRP A 28 -3.99 1.63 2.86
C TRP A 28 -4.54 2.50 3.98
N LYS A 29 -4.35 2.06 5.22
CA LYS A 29 -4.68 2.79 6.43
C LYS A 29 -3.40 3.39 7.02
N PHE A 30 -3.43 4.67 7.33
CA PHE A 30 -2.38 5.31 8.10
C PHE A 30 -2.34 4.76 9.54
N GLU A 31 -1.14 4.39 10.01
CA GLU A 31 -0.92 3.93 11.38
C GLU A 31 -0.14 4.94 12.21
N GLN A 32 0.99 5.42 11.70
CA GLN A 32 1.89 6.28 12.47
C GLN A 32 2.84 7.05 11.54
N LEU A 33 3.23 8.24 11.97
CA LEU A 33 4.30 9.03 11.39
C LEU A 33 5.40 9.20 12.43
N VAL A 34 6.63 8.87 12.09
CA VAL A 34 7.79 8.94 12.99
C VAL A 34 8.79 9.92 12.42
N ASN A 35 9.16 10.95 13.18
CA ASN A 35 10.27 11.83 12.83
C ASN A 35 11.57 11.12 13.20
N ILE A 36 12.48 10.94 12.24
CA ILE A 36 13.79 10.31 12.46
C ILE A 36 14.92 11.33 12.56
N ASN A 37 14.62 12.62 12.39
CA ASN A 37 15.60 13.67 12.47
C ASN A 37 15.79 14.14 13.91
N SER A 38 16.66 13.45 14.63
CA SER A 38 17.20 13.88 15.92
C SER A 38 18.51 13.14 16.20
N SER A 39 19.63 13.87 16.34
CA SER A 39 20.85 13.49 17.08
C SER A 39 22.17 13.07 16.39
N SER A 40 22.45 13.42 15.13
CA SER A 40 23.83 13.27 14.58
C SER A 40 24.32 14.49 13.81
N GLY A 41 24.94 15.42 14.53
CA GLY A 41 26.01 16.29 13.99
C GLY A 41 25.59 17.52 13.19
N TYR A 42 25.60 18.67 13.86
CA TYR A 42 25.82 20.01 13.27
C TYR A 42 24.88 20.42 12.12
N ILE A 43 23.66 20.84 12.49
CA ILE A 43 22.76 21.62 11.62
C ILE A 43 23.32 23.04 11.50
N TYR A 44 24.38 23.22 10.72
CA TYR A 44 24.80 24.54 10.24
C TYR A 44 24.37 24.64 8.78
N GLY A 45 23.12 25.04 8.57
CA GLY A 45 22.73 25.69 7.31
C GLY A 45 21.76 24.96 6.40
N ASP A 46 21.15 23.82 6.78
CA ASP A 46 20.08 23.28 5.94
C ASP A 46 18.90 22.72 6.75
N SER A 47 17.84 23.52 6.80
CA SER A 47 16.54 23.23 7.40
C SER A 47 15.65 22.38 6.49
N GLU A 48 16.14 21.84 5.36
CA GLU A 48 15.32 21.08 4.40
C GLU A 48 15.33 19.56 4.66
N HIS A 49 16.03 19.09 5.69
CA HIS A 49 16.28 17.67 5.92
C HIS A 49 15.41 17.03 7.03
N CYS A 50 14.19 17.51 7.26
CA CYS A 50 13.26 16.82 8.16
C CYS A 50 12.75 15.52 7.52
N GLU A 51 13.41 14.41 7.84
CA GLU A 51 13.04 13.06 7.37
C GLU A 51 12.01 12.39 8.30
N PHE A 52 11.03 11.74 7.67
CA PHE A 52 9.96 11.03 8.35
C PHE A 52 9.77 9.62 7.80
N LEU A 53 9.33 8.72 8.66
CA LEU A 53 8.84 7.39 8.32
C LEU A 53 7.32 7.35 8.48
N CYS A 54 6.62 7.15 7.37
CA CYS A 54 5.19 6.92 7.32
C CYS A 54 4.89 5.42 7.36
N ILE A 55 4.21 4.98 8.42
CA ILE A 55 3.79 3.60 8.63
C ILE A 55 2.33 3.46 8.19
N VAL A 56 2.08 2.56 7.25
CA VAL A 56 0.75 2.26 6.73
C VAL A 56 0.45 0.77 6.81
N SER A 57 -0.81 0.41 6.93
CA SER A 57 -1.26 -0.97 6.97
C SER A 57 -2.38 -1.25 5.98
N LYS A 58 -2.49 -2.50 5.51
CA LYS A 58 -3.60 -2.96 4.67
C LYS A 58 -4.10 -4.31 5.18
N GLN A 59 -5.41 -4.40 5.38
CA GLN A 59 -6.06 -5.66 5.74
C GLN A 59 -6.44 -6.42 4.46
N TYR A 60 -6.18 -7.71 4.45
CA TYR A 60 -6.64 -8.62 3.43
C TYR A 60 -7.60 -9.61 4.08
N ASP A 61 -8.86 -9.59 3.63
CA ASP A 61 -9.73 -10.72 3.88
C ASP A 61 -9.14 -11.92 3.15
N ARG A 62 -8.92 -13.00 3.90
CA ARG A 62 -8.52 -14.26 3.31
C ARG A 62 -9.72 -14.74 2.50
N MET A 63 -9.68 -14.59 1.17
CA MET A 63 -10.62 -15.32 0.33
C MET A 63 -10.47 -16.81 0.68
N PRO A 64 -11.58 -17.54 0.85
CA PRO A 64 -11.52 -19.00 0.91
C PRO A 64 -10.70 -19.46 -0.31
N ARG A 65 -9.72 -20.32 -0.07
CA ARG A 65 -8.78 -20.81 -1.09
C ARG A 65 -9.48 -21.55 -2.26
N GLU A 66 -10.79 -21.73 -2.17
CA GLU A 66 -11.65 -22.42 -3.13
C GLU A 66 -12.15 -21.49 -4.26
N ASP A 67 -12.23 -20.17 -4.04
CA ASP A 67 -12.81 -19.22 -5.02
C ASP A 67 -11.80 -18.63 -6.02
N ALA A 68 -10.50 -18.81 -5.80
CA ALA A 68 -9.47 -18.38 -6.75
C ALA A 68 -9.58 -19.14 -8.09
N ASN A 69 -10.08 -20.38 -8.07
CA ASN A 69 -10.34 -21.17 -9.26
C ASN A 69 -11.67 -20.79 -9.95
N ALA A 70 -12.64 -20.24 -9.20
CA ALA A 70 -13.93 -19.83 -9.74
C ALA A 70 -13.82 -18.53 -10.58
N CYS A 71 -13.08 -17.54 -10.08
CA CYS A 71 -12.89 -16.25 -10.76
C CYS A 71 -12.08 -16.38 -12.09
N VAL A 72 -11.13 -17.31 -12.15
CA VAL A 72 -10.41 -17.63 -13.40
C VAL A 72 -11.33 -18.37 -14.38
N SER A 73 -12.18 -19.28 -13.89
CA SER A 73 -13.11 -20.05 -14.73
C SER A 73 -14.16 -19.16 -15.41
N GLU A 74 -14.66 -18.11 -14.75
CA GLU A 74 -15.69 -17.22 -15.30
C GLU A 74 -15.19 -16.40 -16.50
N ARG A 75 -13.94 -15.89 -16.45
CA ARG A 75 -13.35 -15.15 -17.59
C ARG A 75 -13.04 -16.06 -18.78
N VAL A 76 -12.68 -17.32 -18.54
CA VAL A 76 -12.40 -18.30 -19.59
C VAL A 76 -13.69 -18.75 -20.29
N LYS A 77 -14.79 -18.90 -19.54
CA LYS A 77 -16.10 -19.27 -20.11
C LYS A 77 -16.64 -18.22 -21.08
N ILE A 78 -16.52 -16.93 -20.76
CA ILE A 78 -16.99 -15.83 -21.63
C ILE A 78 -16.21 -15.77 -22.96
N LEU A 79 -14.92 -16.14 -22.96
CA LEU A 79 -14.10 -16.19 -24.16
C LEU A 79 -14.46 -17.38 -25.08
N GLN A 80 -14.77 -18.54 -24.49
CA GLN A 80 -15.09 -19.75 -25.25
C GLN A 80 -16.45 -19.65 -25.95
N GLU A 81 -17.45 -19.03 -25.29
CA GLU A 81 -18.81 -18.89 -25.84
C GLU A 81 -18.87 -17.92 -27.04
N ARG A 82 -17.95 -16.94 -27.09
CA ARG A 82 -17.81 -16.00 -28.22
C ARG A 82 -17.09 -16.60 -29.43
N GLY A 83 -16.32 -17.68 -29.23
CA GLY A 83 -15.64 -18.42 -30.30
C GLY A 83 -16.47 -19.55 -30.93
N SER A 84 -17.57 -19.95 -30.28
CA SER A 84 -18.39 -21.10 -30.69
C SER A 84 -19.59 -20.75 -31.60
N ARG A 85 -19.71 -19.49 -32.03
CA ARG A 85 -20.79 -19.00 -32.92
C ARG A 85 -20.37 -18.84 -34.38
N MET A 86 -19.38 -19.62 -34.85
CA MET A 86 -19.04 -19.76 -36.26
C MET A 86 -19.51 -21.10 -36.80
#